data_AF-A0A0R3QKD5-F1
#
_entry.id   AF-A0A0R3QKD5-F1
#
_cell.length_a   1.000
_cell.length_b   1.000
_cell.length_c   1.000
_cell.angle_alpha   90.00
_cell.angle_beta   90.00
_cell.angle_gamma   90.00
#
_symmetry.space_group_name_H-M   'P 1'
#
loop_
_entity.id
_entity.type
_entity.pdbx_description
1 polymer ?
#
loop_
_entity_poly.entity_id
_entity_poly.type
_entity_poly.pdbx_seq_one_letter_code
_entity_poly.pdbx_strand_id
1 'polypeptide(L)'
;MNERSRSEDPRCLGEQFGRGEEFKRIRDTVKNYPFVAMDTEFPGVVATPLGQFKSKEDFNYQQVGFALLDKEGNMPPTGDVWQFNFQFSLNDDMYSQDSVDLLRNAGIDFGRHQVEGIRMADFGELLTTSGLIVDEHITWLTFHSGYDFGY
;
A
#
# COMPACT_ATOMS: atom_id res chain seq x y z
N MET A 1 -14.29 33.34 -12.30
CA MET A 1 -15.04 32.83 -11.12
C MET A 1 -15.39 31.39 -11.43
N ASN A 2 -14.79 30.34 -10.87
CA ASN A 2 -13.84 30.21 -9.77
C ASN A 2 -13.10 28.88 -10.03
N GLU A 3 -11.86 28.95 -10.54
CA GLU A 3 -10.93 27.82 -10.54
C GLU A 3 -10.45 27.66 -9.09
N ARG A 4 -11.09 26.79 -8.31
CA ARG A 4 -10.50 26.33 -7.06
C ARG A 4 -9.57 25.17 -7.37
N SER A 5 -8.30 25.51 -7.41
CA SER A 5 -7.13 24.67 -7.17
C SER A 5 -7.44 23.44 -6.31
N ARG A 6 -7.43 22.27 -6.94
CA ARG A 6 -7.43 20.94 -6.30
C ARG A 6 -6.08 20.59 -5.64
N SER A 7 -5.18 21.55 -5.48
CA SER A 7 -3.78 21.32 -5.08
C SER A 7 -3.50 21.50 -3.59
N GLU A 8 -4.52 21.74 -2.75
CA GLU A 8 -4.33 21.99 -1.30
C GLU A 8 -5.33 21.23 -0.41
N ASP A 9 -5.75 20.02 -0.80
CA ASP A 9 -6.40 19.11 0.15
C ASP A 9 -5.35 18.12 0.71
N PRO A 10 -4.81 18.34 1.92
CA PRO A 10 -3.78 17.49 2.52
C PRO A 10 -4.27 16.08 2.86
N ARG A 11 -5.53 15.74 2.55
CA ARG A 11 -6.14 14.44 2.86
C ARG A 11 -6.01 13.40 1.74
N CYS A 12 -5.68 13.81 0.51
CA CYS A 12 -5.61 12.88 -0.63
C CYS A 12 -4.23 12.21 -0.83
N LEU A 13 -3.17 12.64 -0.13
CA LEU A 13 -1.81 12.12 -0.27
C LEU A 13 -1.06 12.15 1.07
N GLY A 14 -1.74 11.84 2.17
CA GLY A 14 -1.09 11.72 3.46
C GLY A 14 -0.37 10.39 3.54
N GLU A 15 0.96 10.37 3.48
CA GLU A 15 1.75 9.20 3.84
C GLU A 15 1.39 8.77 5.28
N GLN A 16 0.60 7.71 5.41
CA GLN A 16 0.04 7.32 6.69
C GLN A 16 0.93 6.28 7.36
N PHE A 17 1.77 6.78 8.26
CA PHE A 17 2.48 5.96 9.25
C PHE A 17 1.59 5.66 10.50
N GLY A 18 0.34 6.12 10.50
CA GLY A 18 -0.66 5.99 11.57
C GLY A 18 -1.46 4.67 11.52
N ARG A 19 -0.90 3.63 12.14
CA ARG A 19 -1.30 2.22 11.95
C ARG A 19 -2.73 1.83 12.38
N GLY A 20 -3.28 2.37 13.48
CA GLY A 20 -4.53 1.85 14.08
C GLY A 20 -5.80 2.61 13.69
N GLU A 21 -5.72 3.93 13.60
CA GLU A 21 -6.88 4.79 13.33
C GLU A 21 -7.34 4.64 11.88
N GLU A 22 -6.40 4.48 10.94
CA GLU A 22 -6.72 4.35 9.51
C GLU A 22 -7.37 3.01 9.21
N PHE A 23 -6.89 1.90 9.80
CA PHE A 23 -7.58 0.62 9.72
C PHE A 23 -8.96 0.62 10.39
N LYS A 24 -9.20 1.49 11.38
CA LYS A 24 -10.55 1.71 11.91
C LYS A 24 -11.43 2.42 10.87
N ARG A 25 -10.92 3.45 10.20
CA ARG A 25 -11.64 4.15 9.12
C ARG A 25 -11.95 3.22 7.96
N ILE A 26 -11.00 2.42 7.51
CA ILE A 26 -11.20 1.39 6.47
C ILE A 26 -12.34 0.44 6.87
N ARG A 27 -12.32 -0.09 8.10
CA ARG A 27 -13.38 -0.97 8.63
C ARG A 27 -14.77 -0.35 8.59
N ASP A 28 -14.88 0.95 8.83
CA ASP A 28 -16.16 1.65 8.80
C ASP A 28 -16.59 2.00 7.37
N THR A 29 -15.64 2.38 6.53
CA THR A 29 -15.87 2.72 5.12
C THR A 29 -16.29 1.50 4.30
N VAL A 30 -15.60 0.37 4.47
CA VAL A 30 -15.82 -0.83 3.63
C VAL A 30 -17.25 -1.38 3.71
N LYS A 31 -17.95 -1.13 4.82
CA LYS A 31 -19.37 -1.50 4.99
C LYS A 31 -20.29 -0.92 3.92
N ASN A 32 -19.99 0.29 3.43
CA ASN A 32 -20.77 0.98 2.40
C ASN A 32 -20.06 1.03 1.05
N TYR A 33 -18.73 0.81 1.04
CA TYR A 33 -17.86 0.89 -0.13
C TYR A 33 -17.06 -0.42 -0.27
N PRO A 34 -17.71 -1.53 -0.67
CA PRO A 34 -17.11 -2.87 -0.62
C PRO A 34 -16.20 -3.20 -1.81
N PHE A 35 -15.97 -2.27 -2.74
CA PHE A 35 -15.03 -2.45 -3.85
C PHE A 35 -13.68 -1.88 -3.45
N VAL A 36 -12.66 -2.73 -3.37
CA VAL A 36 -11.32 -2.33 -2.91
C VAL A 36 -10.38 -2.39 -4.10
N ALA A 37 -10.01 -1.23 -4.63
CA ALA A 37 -8.91 -1.13 -5.56
C ALA A 37 -7.58 -1.18 -4.82
N MET A 38 -6.66 -2.01 -5.30
CA MET A 38 -5.36 -2.24 -4.68
C MET A 38 -4.24 -2.18 -5.70
N ASP A 39 -3.14 -1.57 -5.29
CA ASP A 39 -1.90 -1.48 -6.06
C ASP A 39 -0.71 -1.58 -5.10
N THR A 40 0.39 -2.17 -5.55
CA THR A 40 1.60 -2.35 -4.73
C THR A 40 2.82 -1.82 -5.43
N GLU A 41 3.72 -1.20 -4.67
CA GLU A 41 5.02 -0.78 -5.15
C GLU A 41 6.11 -1.60 -4.46
N PHE A 42 7.00 -2.17 -5.28
CA PHE A 42 8.14 -2.96 -4.85
C PHE A 42 9.40 -2.51 -5.60
N PRO A 43 10.62 -2.71 -5.05
CA PRO A 43 11.88 -2.29 -5.65
C PRO A 43 12.30 -3.15 -6.86
N GLY A 44 11.38 -3.48 -7.75
CA GLY A 44 11.60 -4.35 -8.89
C GLY A 44 12.00 -5.78 -8.50
N VAL A 45 12.24 -6.61 -9.50
CA VAL A 45 12.77 -7.97 -9.30
C VAL A 45 14.29 -7.87 -9.16
N VAL A 46 14.79 -8.00 -7.93
CA VAL A 46 16.22 -7.85 -7.61
C VAL A 46 17.05 -9.05 -8.12
N ALA A 47 16.42 -10.20 -8.43
CA ALA A 47 17.06 -11.31 -9.11
C ALA A 47 16.04 -12.24 -9.79
N THR A 48 16.36 -12.75 -10.99
CA THR A 48 15.76 -14.00 -11.49
C THR A 48 16.34 -15.14 -10.65
N PRO A 49 15.53 -15.89 -9.88
CA PRO A 49 16.09 -16.88 -8.97
C PRO A 49 16.73 -18.04 -9.77
N LEU A 50 18.05 -18.05 -9.85
CA LEU A 50 18.83 -19.20 -10.31
C LEU A 50 19.27 -20.00 -9.07
N GLY A 51 18.39 -20.89 -8.59
CA GLY A 51 18.66 -21.77 -7.44
C GLY A 51 17.47 -21.90 -6.48
N GLN A 52 17.50 -22.91 -5.61
CA GLN A 52 16.54 -23.06 -4.51
C GLN A 52 16.89 -22.06 -3.40
N PHE A 53 16.29 -20.88 -3.45
CA PHE A 53 16.38 -19.92 -2.35
C PHE A 53 15.48 -20.38 -1.18
N LYS A 54 16.01 -20.25 0.03
CA LYS A 54 15.30 -20.46 1.28
C LYS A 54 14.66 -19.12 1.67
N SER A 55 13.40 -19.18 2.10
CA SER A 55 12.49 -18.11 2.56
C SER A 55 11.98 -17.10 1.53
N LYS A 56 10.65 -16.91 1.51
CA LYS A 56 9.88 -15.91 0.74
C LYS A 56 10.12 -14.46 1.22
N GLU A 57 11.04 -14.26 2.16
CA GLU A 57 11.27 -13.01 2.89
C GLU A 57 12.17 -12.02 2.11
N ASP A 58 12.70 -12.40 0.94
CA ASP A 58 13.62 -11.56 0.15
C ASP A 58 12.91 -10.50 -0.72
N PHE A 59 11.58 -10.40 -0.65
CA PHE A 59 10.80 -9.39 -1.38
C PHE A 59 10.11 -8.45 -0.38
N ASN A 60 10.76 -7.32 -0.12
CA ASN A 60 10.20 -6.28 0.74
C ASN A 60 9.32 -5.34 -0.08
N TYR A 61 8.03 -5.32 0.24
CA TYR A 61 7.13 -4.30 -0.25
C TYR A 61 7.58 -2.93 0.26
N GLN A 62 7.39 -1.91 -0.56
CA GLN A 62 7.61 -0.54 -0.11
C GLN A 62 6.30 0.14 0.19
N GLN A 63 5.30 -0.04 -0.67
CA GLN A 63 4.00 0.59 -0.48
C GLN A 63 2.85 -0.30 -0.92
N VAL A 64 1.72 -0.18 -0.23
CA VAL A 64 0.42 -0.71 -0.67
C VAL A 64 -0.58 0.44 -0.66
N GLY A 65 -1.27 0.63 -1.79
CA GLY A 65 -2.34 1.60 -1.95
C GLY A 65 -3.71 0.92 -1.88
N PHE A 66 -4.65 1.51 -1.14
CA PHE A 66 -6.07 1.12 -1.18
C PHE A 66 -6.96 2.31 -1.54
N ALA A 67 -7.91 2.07 -2.45
CA ALA A 67 -9.06 2.96 -2.68
C ALA A 67 -10.36 2.16 -2.57
N LEU A 68 -11.32 2.69 -1.80
CA LEU A 68 -12.61 2.03 -1.57
C LEU A 68 -13.69 2.72 -2.41
N LEU A 69 -14.54 1.92 -3.06
CA LEU A 69 -15.62 2.40 -3.93
C LEU A 69 -16.93 1.66 -3.63
N ASP A 70 -18.04 2.29 -3.99
CA ASP A 70 -19.34 1.64 -4.03
C ASP A 70 -19.54 0.89 -5.36
N LYS A 71 -20.68 0.21 -5.50
CA LYS A 71 -21.06 -0.54 -6.70
C LYS A 71 -21.20 0.31 -7.97
N GLU A 72 -21.33 1.62 -7.84
CA GLU A 72 -21.46 2.58 -8.94
C GLU A 72 -20.10 3.21 -9.28
N GLY A 73 -19.03 2.86 -8.55
CA GLY A 73 -17.69 3.39 -8.73
C GLY A 73 -17.48 4.75 -8.04
N ASN A 74 -18.36 5.15 -7.12
CA ASN A 74 -18.18 6.40 -6.36
C ASN A 74 -17.29 6.16 -5.14
N MET A 75 -16.44 7.16 -4.83
CA MET A 75 -15.66 7.18 -3.60
C MET A 75 -16.49 7.66 -2.40
N PRO A 76 -16.07 7.35 -1.16
CA PRO A 76 -16.60 7.98 0.04
C PRO A 76 -16.60 9.51 -0.07
N PRO A 77 -17.58 10.23 0.51
CA PRO A 77 -17.61 11.70 0.51
C PRO A 77 -16.36 12.34 1.13
N THR A 78 -15.65 11.59 1.96
CA THR A 78 -14.37 11.98 2.55
C THR A 78 -13.23 12.02 1.52
N GLY A 79 -13.37 11.28 0.40
CA GLY A 79 -12.37 11.20 -0.66
C GLY A 79 -11.11 10.44 -0.27
N ASP A 80 -11.20 9.56 0.73
CA ASP A 80 -10.04 8.89 1.30
C ASP A 80 -9.44 7.86 0.33
N VAL A 81 -8.11 7.93 0.21
CA VAL A 81 -7.25 6.92 -0.40
C VAL A 81 -6.12 6.67 0.59
N TRP A 82 -5.78 5.40 0.79
CA TRP A 82 -4.75 4.99 1.75
C TRP A 82 -3.48 4.59 1.01
N GLN A 83 -2.33 5.05 1.50
CA GLN A 83 -1.02 4.57 1.08
C GLN A 83 -0.24 4.17 2.32
N PHE A 84 0.00 2.87 2.46
CA PHE A 84 0.74 2.27 3.55
C PHE A 84 2.19 2.12 3.14
N ASN A 85 3.09 2.76 3.88
CA ASN A 85 4.53 2.70 3.65
C ASN A 85 5.17 1.68 4.58
N PHE A 86 5.83 0.66 4.03
CA PHE A 86 6.45 -0.40 4.81
C PHE A 86 7.87 -0.06 5.24
N GLN A 87 8.29 -0.72 6.31
CA GLN A 87 9.65 -0.61 6.80
C GLN A 87 10.62 -1.15 5.76
N PHE A 88 11.65 -0.36 5.46
CA PHE A 88 12.69 -0.73 4.50
C PHE A 88 14.02 -0.08 4.91
N SER A 89 15.09 -0.87 4.93
CA SER A 89 16.45 -0.49 5.32
C SER A 89 17.42 -0.79 4.18
N LEU A 90 18.03 0.25 3.61
CA LEU A 90 19.11 0.11 2.63
C LEU A 90 20.38 -0.57 3.20
N ASN A 91 20.46 -0.78 4.51
CA ASN A 91 21.60 -1.45 5.13
C ASN A 91 21.36 -2.95 5.33
N ASP A 92 20.10 -3.35 5.50
CA ASP A 92 19.73 -4.70 5.92
C ASP A 92 18.99 -5.47 4.83
N ASP A 93 18.24 -4.77 3.97
CA ASP A 93 17.37 -5.37 2.97
C ASP A 93 18.05 -5.50 1.60
N MET A 94 17.67 -6.52 0.85
CA MET A 94 18.12 -6.70 -0.53
C MET A 94 17.44 -5.70 -1.47
N TYR A 95 18.22 -5.11 -2.38
CA TYR A 95 17.70 -4.18 -3.38
C TYR A 95 18.55 -4.15 -4.65
N SER A 96 17.93 -3.69 -5.74
CA SER A 96 18.64 -3.29 -6.96
C SER A 96 18.95 -1.80 -6.91
N GLN A 97 20.17 -1.42 -7.28
CA GLN A 97 20.59 -0.02 -7.30
C GLN A 97 19.71 0.81 -8.25
N ASP A 98 19.38 0.26 -9.42
CA ASP A 98 18.52 0.92 -10.40
C ASP A 98 17.12 1.21 -9.84
N SER A 99 16.55 0.28 -9.07
CA SER A 99 15.25 0.47 -8.42
C SER A 99 15.30 1.52 -7.33
N VAL A 100 16.34 1.52 -6.49
CA VAL A 100 16.51 2.53 -5.44
C VAL A 100 16.66 3.92 -6.04
N ASP A 101 17.43 4.06 -7.12
CA ASP A 101 17.63 5.35 -7.77
C ASP A 101 16.34 5.84 -8.46
N LEU A 102 15.59 4.93 -9.11
CA LEU A 102 14.27 5.24 -9.66
C LEU A 102 13.31 5.74 -8.58
N LEU A 103 13.23 5.04 -7.45
CA LEU A 103 12.33 5.36 -6.35
C LEU A 103 12.74 6.65 -5.62
N ARG A 104 14.05 6.90 -5.43
CA ARG A 104 14.55 8.19 -4.93
C ARG A 104 14.16 9.34 -5.86
N ASN A 105 14.29 9.14 -7.17
CA ASN A 105 13.88 10.14 -8.16
C ASN A 105 12.36 10.36 -8.19
N ALA A 106 11.58 9.34 -7.83
CA ALA A 106 10.13 9.44 -7.63
C ALA A 106 9.73 10.14 -6.31
N GLY A 107 10.70 10.43 -5.43
CA GLY A 107 10.48 11.15 -4.17
C GLY A 107 10.40 10.27 -2.92
N ILE A 108 10.71 8.98 -3.01
CA ILE A 108 10.69 8.08 -1.85
C ILE A 108 11.81 8.42 -0.86
N ASP A 109 11.43 8.68 0.39
CA ASP A 109 12.35 8.89 1.52
C ASP A 109 12.63 7.58 2.26
N PHE A 110 13.69 6.91 1.84
CA PHE A 110 14.15 5.66 2.47
C PHE A 110 14.52 5.82 3.95
N GLY A 111 14.94 7.02 4.40
CA GLY A 111 15.24 7.26 5.81
C GLY A 111 13.98 7.20 6.66
N ARG A 112 12.86 7.74 6.15
CA ARG A 112 11.55 7.64 6.79
C ARG A 112 10.99 6.23 6.74
N HIS A 113 11.12 5.52 5.62
CA HIS A 113 10.72 4.11 5.56
C HIS A 113 11.46 3.27 6.62
N GLN A 114 12.75 3.51 6.85
CA GLN A 114 13.51 2.76 7.86
C GLN A 114 12.99 2.95 9.29
N VAL A 115 12.62 4.19 9.65
CA VAL A 115 12.28 4.59 11.03
C VAL A 115 10.78 4.57 11.30
N GLU A 116 9.98 5.06 10.36
CA GLU A 116 8.52 5.24 10.48
C GLU A 116 7.73 4.10 9.82
N GLY A 117 8.35 3.35 8.90
CA GLY A 117 7.67 2.35 8.08
C GLY A 117 6.99 1.23 8.88
N ILE A 118 5.89 0.74 8.33
CA ILE A 118 5.06 -0.30 8.93
C ILE A 118 5.75 -1.66 8.75
N ARG A 119 5.87 -2.44 9.82
CA ARG A 119 6.35 -3.82 9.70
C ARG A 119 5.29 -4.65 8.98
N MET A 120 5.70 -5.44 7.98
CA MET A 120 4.80 -6.32 7.22
C MET A 120 3.93 -7.20 8.13
N ALA A 121 4.50 -7.74 9.20
CA ALA A 121 3.78 -8.55 10.17
C ALA A 121 2.64 -7.78 10.88
N ASP A 122 2.88 -6.53 11.27
CA ASP A 122 1.87 -5.69 11.92
C ASP A 122 0.73 -5.35 10.95
N PHE A 123 1.09 -5.07 9.69
CA PHE A 123 0.11 -4.82 8.64
C PHE A 123 -0.75 -6.06 8.35
N GLY A 124 -0.13 -7.25 8.26
CA GLY A 124 -0.84 -8.51 8.06
C GLY A 124 -1.85 -8.80 9.18
N GLU A 125 -1.51 -8.52 10.44
CA GLU A 125 -2.43 -8.65 11.58
C GLU A 125 -3.63 -7.69 11.45
N LEU A 126 -3.37 -6.41 11.15
CA LEU A 126 -4.42 -5.40 10.97
C LEU A 126 -5.31 -5.72 9.77
N LEU A 127 -4.73 -6.15 8.65
CA LEU A 127 -5.44 -6.52 7.44
C LEU A 127 -6.33 -7.75 7.66
N THR A 128 -5.82 -8.77 8.36
CA THR A 128 -6.60 -9.98 8.69
C THR A 128 -7.83 -9.65 9.54
N THR A 129 -7.71 -8.68 10.45
CA THR A 129 -8.81 -8.25 11.33
C THR A 129 -9.63 -7.07 10.79
N SER A 130 -9.32 -6.58 9.59
CA SER A 130 -9.98 -5.43 8.96
C SER A 130 -11.34 -5.74 8.32
N GLY A 131 -11.66 -7.02 8.10
CA GLY A 131 -12.83 -7.42 7.31
C GLY A 131 -12.63 -7.34 5.78
N LEU A 132 -11.48 -6.87 5.29
CA LEU A 132 -11.20 -6.82 3.84
C LEU A 132 -10.91 -8.20 3.21
N ILE A 133 -10.39 -9.16 3.98
CA ILE A 133 -9.94 -10.46 3.46
C ILE A 133 -11.04 -11.53 3.51
N VAL A 134 -11.78 -11.62 4.62
CA VAL A 134 -12.63 -12.78 4.93
C VAL A 134 -14.10 -12.57 4.62
N ASP A 135 -14.49 -11.39 4.12
CA ASP A 135 -15.88 -11.06 3.82
C ASP A 135 -16.16 -11.24 2.32
N GLU A 136 -17.07 -12.16 2.00
CA GLU A 136 -17.47 -12.50 0.63
C GLU A 136 -18.15 -11.35 -0.12
N HIS A 137 -18.60 -10.30 0.59
CA HIS A 137 -19.20 -9.13 -0.03
C HIS A 137 -18.16 -8.16 -0.61
N ILE A 138 -16.87 -8.35 -0.29
CA ILE A 138 -15.78 -7.50 -0.77
C ILE A 138 -15.34 -7.92 -2.17
N THR A 139 -15.24 -6.94 -3.06
CA THR A 139 -14.75 -7.12 -4.42
C THR A 139 -13.40 -6.42 -4.60
N TRP A 140 -12.33 -7.19 -4.78
CA TRP A 140 -11.00 -6.65 -5.07
C TRP A 140 -10.86 -6.28 -6.55
N LEU A 141 -10.43 -5.05 -6.81
CA LEU A 141 -10.12 -4.54 -8.14
C LEU A 141 -8.60 -4.39 -8.24
N THR A 142 -7.99 -5.05 -9.21
CA THR A 142 -6.53 -5.10 -9.33
C THR A 142 -6.10 -5.08 -10.78
N PHE A 143 -4.88 -4.63 -11.08
CA PHE A 143 -4.34 -4.56 -12.45
C PHE A 143 -2.98 -5.25 -12.52
N HIS A 144 -2.83 -6.28 -13.36
CA HIS A 144 -1.60 -7.08 -13.48
C HIS A 144 -1.10 -7.72 -12.16
N SER A 145 -2.03 -8.10 -11.29
CA SER A 145 -1.80 -8.45 -9.88
C SER A 145 -1.34 -9.86 -9.55
N GLY A 146 -0.72 -10.56 -10.51
CA GLY A 146 -0.12 -11.86 -10.24
C GLY A 146 0.92 -11.81 -9.11
N TYR A 147 1.64 -10.68 -9.00
CA TYR A 147 2.58 -10.42 -7.91
C TYR A 147 1.88 -9.82 -6.68
N ASP A 148 0.92 -8.90 -6.85
CA ASP A 148 0.23 -8.24 -5.74
C ASP A 148 -0.54 -9.20 -4.82
N PHE A 149 -1.11 -10.28 -5.36
CA PHE A 149 -1.76 -11.33 -4.55
C PHE A 149 -0.78 -12.44 -4.11
N GLY A 150 0.39 -12.52 -4.74
CA GLY A 150 1.35 -13.60 -4.58
C GLY A 150 2.16 -13.51 -3.28
N TYR A 151 2.37 -12.30 -2.76
CA TYR A 151 3.00 -12.09 -1.46
C TYR A 151 2.04 -11.48 -0.44
#